data_AF-A0ABD0MV19-F1
#
_entry.id   AF-A0ABD0MV19-F1
#
_cell.length_a   1.000
_cell.length_b   1.000
_cell.length_c   1.000
_cell.angle_alpha   90.00
_cell.angle_beta   90.00
_cell.angle_gamma   90.00
#
_symmetry.space_group_name_H-M   'P 1'
#
loop_
_entity.id
_entity.type
_entity.pdbx_description
1 polymer ?
#
loop_
_entity_poly.entity_id
_entity_poly.type
_entity_poly.pdbx_seq_one_letter_code
_entity_poly.pdbx_strand_id
1 'polypeptide(L)' 'MSDLGSGNNIDLCVITKEGVDYIRPHRESPYNYKRQAKYKYKSGTTPVLTKTVTQLELELVHETVQMMETAGSS' A
#
# COMPACT_ATOMS: atom_id res chain seq x y z
N MET A 1 9.96 25.79 -17.37
CA MET A 1 9.96 24.97 -16.15
C MET A 1 8.82 25.50 -15.30
N SER A 2 7.76 24.72 -15.18
CA SER A 2 6.52 25.13 -14.51
C SER A 2 6.63 24.69 -13.04
N ASP A 3 6.30 25.59 -12.12
CA ASP A 3 6.31 25.49 -10.63
C ASP A 3 7.01 24.28 -9.96
N LEU A 4 7.99 24.57 -9.09
CA LEU A 4 8.75 23.56 -8.32
C LEU A 4 7.93 22.89 -7.21
N GLY A 5 6.82 23.51 -6.77
CA GLY A 5 5.89 22.91 -5.81
C GLY A 5 4.93 21.90 -6.44
N SER A 6 4.87 21.87 -7.78
CA SER A 6 3.94 21.03 -8.55
C SER A 6 4.64 19.85 -9.22
N GLY A 7 3.98 18.70 -9.27
CA GLY A 7 4.50 17.47 -9.88
C GLY A 7 3.76 16.25 -9.35
N ASN A 8 4.05 15.07 -9.93
CA ASN A 8 3.37 13.78 -9.71
C ASN A 8 2.13 13.56 -10.61
N ASN A 9 1.34 12.53 -10.31
CA ASN A 9 0.15 12.11 -11.06
C ASN A 9 -0.90 13.23 -11.14
N ILE A 10 -1.70 13.20 -12.21
CA ILE A 10 -2.84 14.08 -12.42
C ILE A 10 -4.11 13.30 -12.07
N ASP A 11 -4.93 13.87 -11.19
CA ASP A 11 -6.27 13.39 -10.88
C ASP A 11 -7.31 14.28 -11.55
N LEU A 12 -8.46 13.70 -11.89
CA LEU A 12 -9.63 14.46 -12.37
C LEU A 12 -10.84 14.17 -11.48
N CYS A 13 -11.63 15.21 -11.26
CA CYS A 13 -12.97 15.13 -10.70
C CYS A 13 -13.93 15.68 -11.75
N VAL A 14 -14.81 14.83 -12.28
CA VAL A 14 -15.82 15.21 -13.27
C VAL A 14 -17.16 15.29 -12.57
N ILE A 15 -17.79 16.46 -12.61
CA ILE A 15 -19.08 16.73 -11.97
C ILE A 15 -20.10 17.01 -13.07
N THR A 16 -21.09 16.13 -13.23
CA THR A 16 -22.20 16.30 -14.16
C THR A 16 -23.52 16.41 -13.40
N LYS A 17 -24.64 16.56 -14.13
CA LYS A 17 -25.97 16.51 -13.52
C LYS A 17 -26.34 15.10 -13.06
N GLU A 18 -25.78 14.05 -13.67
CA GLU A 18 -26.07 12.65 -13.29
C GLU A 18 -25.28 12.20 -12.07
N GLY A 19 -24.11 12.79 -11.80
CA GLY A 19 -23.30 12.39 -10.67
C GLY A 19 -21.88 12.95 -10.68
N VAL A 20 -21.00 12.29 -9.93
CA VAL A 20 -19.60 12.67 -9.75
C VAL A 20 -18.70 11.47 -10.00
N ASP A 21 -17.71 11.65 -10.86
CA ASP A 21 -16.65 10.67 -11.12
C ASP A 21 -15.31 11.17 -10.60
N TYR A 22 -14.67 10.34 -9.77
CA TYR A 22 -13.32 10.58 -9.25
C TYR A 22 -12.33 9.65 -9.95
N ILE A 23 -11.44 10.22 -10.78
CA ILE A 23 -10.47 9.48 -11.58
C ILE A 23 -9.07 9.73 -11.04
N ARG A 24 -8.51 8.73 -10.35
CA ARG A 24 -7.20 8.77 -9.69
C ARG A 24 -6.41 7.47 -9.94
N PRO A 25 -5.30 7.50 -10.71
CA PRO A 25 -4.79 8.61 -11.52
C PRO A 25 -5.53 8.70 -12.86
N HIS A 26 -5.81 9.92 -13.33
CA HIS A 26 -6.18 10.13 -14.72
C HIS A 26 -4.95 10.03 -15.64
N ARG A 27 -3.81 10.56 -15.18
CA ARG A 27 -2.53 10.42 -15.87
C ARG A 27 -1.41 10.19 -14.87
N GLU A 28 -0.63 9.14 -15.08
CA GLU A 28 0.55 8.87 -14.28
C GLU A 28 1.72 9.76 -14.69
N SER A 29 2.52 10.14 -13.70
CA SER A 29 3.78 10.84 -13.89
C SER A 29 4.77 9.97 -14.67
N PRO A 30 5.47 10.51 -15.69
CA PRO A 30 6.53 9.77 -16.38
C PRO A 30 7.78 9.56 -15.50
N TYR A 31 7.86 10.22 -14.34
CA TYR A 31 9.01 10.19 -13.44
C TYR A 31 9.03 8.96 -12.53
N ASN A 32 8.91 7.77 -13.12
CA ASN A 32 9.02 6.50 -12.41
C ASN A 32 10.48 6.01 -12.40
N TYR A 33 11.33 6.67 -11.60
CA TYR A 33 12.73 6.26 -11.48
C TYR A 33 12.87 5.04 -10.57
N LYS A 34 13.43 3.95 -11.10
CA LYS A 34 13.85 2.80 -10.29
C LYS A 34 15.22 3.08 -9.69
N ARG A 35 15.31 2.98 -8.35
CA ARG A 35 16.59 3.05 -7.65
C ARG A 35 17.55 1.97 -8.19
N GLN A 36 18.72 2.39 -8.66
CA GLN A 36 19.74 1.46 -9.19
C GLN A 36 20.48 0.69 -8.10
N ALA A 37 20.61 1.28 -6.92
CA ALA A 37 21.36 0.70 -5.80
C ALA A 37 20.44 0.28 -4.63
N LYS A 38 20.83 -0.82 -3.98
CA LYS A 38 20.18 -1.33 -2.76
C LYS A 38 20.92 -0.79 -1.53
N TYR A 39 20.23 -0.06 -0.66
CA TYR A 39 20.78 0.48 0.60
C TYR A 39 20.12 -0.13 1.84
N LYS A 40 19.64 -1.37 1.74
CA LYS A 40 19.01 -2.07 2.88
C LYS A 40 20.10 -2.71 3.74
N TYR A 41 20.25 -2.25 4.98
CA TYR A 41 21.12 -2.88 5.97
C TYR A 41 20.50 -4.15 6.56
N LYS A 42 21.33 -5.04 7.11
CA LYS A 42 20.86 -6.22 7.84
C LYS A 42 20.21 -5.78 9.17
N SER A 43 19.35 -6.63 9.74
CA SER A 43 18.81 -6.38 11.08
C SER A 43 19.95 -6.29 12.11
N GLY A 44 19.82 -5.40 13.10
CA GLY A 44 20.82 -5.20 14.15
C GLY A 44 21.90 -4.15 13.87
N THR A 45 21.86 -3.45 12.72
CA THR A 45 22.85 -2.40 12.39
C THR A 45 22.59 -1.05 13.07
N THR A 46 21.44 -0.87 13.73
CA THR A 46 21.06 0.37 14.42
C THR A 46 21.17 0.16 15.92
N PRO A 47 21.93 0.98 16.67
CA PRO A 47 21.99 0.87 18.12
C PRO A 47 20.64 1.22 18.75
N VAL A 48 20.14 0.35 19.63
CA VAL A 48 18.86 0.52 20.32
C VAL A 48 19.15 0.92 21.77
N LEU A 49 18.67 2.10 22.19
CA LEU A 49 18.86 2.58 23.57
C LEU A 49 17.92 1.90 24.56
N THR A 50 16.62 1.82 24.21
CA THR A 50 15.59 1.19 25.04
C THR A 50 14.59 0.49 24.13
N LYS A 51 14.06 -0.65 24.58
CA LYS A 51 13.03 -1.43 23.86
C LYS A 51 11.92 -1.82 24.83
N THR A 52 10.67 -1.57 24.43
CA THR A 52 9.47 -2.02 25.15
C THR A 52 8.63 -2.87 24.21
N VAL A 53 8.08 -3.98 24.71
CA VAL A 53 7.17 -4.85 23.97
C VAL A 53 5.88 -4.97 24.77
N THR A 54 4.78 -4.50 24.21
CA THR A 54 3.45 -4.64 24.81
C THR A 54 2.71 -5.73 24.07
N GLN A 55 2.36 -6.80 24.77
CA GLN A 55 1.54 -7.86 24.23
C GLN A 55 0.11 -7.36 24.10
N LEU A 56 -0.51 -7.58 22.95
CA LEU A 56 -1.93 -7.34 22.75
C LEU A 56 -2.69 -8.56 23.23
N GLU A 57 -3.61 -8.38 24.17
CA GLU A 57 -4.57 -9.40 24.55
C GLU A 57 -5.65 -9.45 23.45
N LEU A 58 -5.63 -10.51 22.64
CA LEU A 58 -6.56 -10.70 21.54
C LEU A 58 -7.61 -11.71 21.97
N GLU A 59 -8.88 -11.31 21.95
CA GLU A 59 -10.02 -12.21 22.13
C GLU A 59 -10.45 -12.75 20.76
N LEU A 60 -10.57 -14.07 20.62
CA LEU A 60 -11.10 -14.70 19.42
C LEU A 60 -12.61 -14.47 19.36
N VAL A 61 -13.04 -13.42 18.65
CA VAL A 61 -14.47 -13.08 18.53
C VAL A 61 -15.20 -14.05 17.60
N HIS A 62 -14.54 -14.56 16.55
CA HIS A 62 -15.17 -15.43 15.57
C HIS A 62 -14.15 -16.24 14.77
N GLU A 63 -14.43 -17.53 14.54
CA GLU A 63 -13.66 -18.41 13.68
C GLU A 63 -14.57 -19.00 12.60
N THR A 64 -14.19 -18.86 11.32
CA THR A 64 -14.87 -19.53 10.19
C THR A 64 -13.96 -20.54 9.54
N VAL A 65 -14.39 -21.80 9.53
CA VAL A 65 -13.76 -22.87 8.77
C VAL A 65 -14.54 -23.07 7.47
N GLN A 66 -13.87 -22.94 6.33
CA GLN A 66 -14.41 -23.28 5.02
C GLN A 66 -13.74 -24.56 4.51
N MET A 67 -14.57 -25.55 4.17
CA MET A 67 -14.10 -26.78 3.52
C MET A 67 -14.08 -26.57 2.01
N MET A 68 -12.96 -26.91 1.37
CA MET A 68 -12.84 -26.97 -0.08
C MET A 68 -12.98 -28.44 -0.50
N GLU A 69 -13.83 -28.73 -1.49
CA GLU A 69 -13.80 -30.04 -2.16
C GLU A 69 -12.46 -30.20 -2.88
N THR A 70 -11.64 -31.13 -2.42
CA THR A 70 -10.51 -31.64 -3.19
C THR A 70 -11.05 -32.74 -4.11
N ALA A 71 -10.93 -32.53 -5.42
CA ALA A 71 -11.31 -33.54 -6.40
C ALA A 71 -10.48 -34.82 -6.15
N GLY A 72 -11.11 -35.81 -5.51
CA GLY A 72 -10.56 -37.14 -5.37
C GLY A 72 -10.41 -37.76 -6.74
N SER A 73 -9.16 -38.07 -7.11
CA SER A 73 -8.81 -38.90 -8.24
C SER A 73 -9.56 -40.24 -8.18
N SER A 74 -10.34 -40.52 -9.21
CA SER A 74 -10.67 -41.88 -9.66
C SER A 74 -9.76 -42.27 -10.82
#